data_AF-A0A7K4U3C0-F1
#
_entry.id   AF-A0A7K4U3C0-F1
#
_cell.length_a   1.000
_cell.length_b   1.000
_cell.length_c   1.000
_cell.angle_alpha   90.00
_cell.angle_beta   90.00
_cell.angle_gamma   90.00
#
_symmetry.space_group_name_H-M   'P 1'
#
loop_
_entity.id
_entity.type
_entity.pdbx_description
1 polymer ?
#
loop_
_entity_poly.entity_id
_entity_poly.type
_entity_poly.pdbx_seq_one_letter_code
_entity_poly.pdbx_strand_id
1 'polypeptide(L)'
;INLQQKVMDRPMLGPAVFTDASSATSTAAVVWQSENQWYCIKTTDHTLSVQQLEASALVLACGLLTAEHLNIVTDSVFVARLCLAMSGSGVSTSTTAVMMEEALLSQKGTISVIHVNSHSAIRGFFQIGNDKADSAAKGLWTFRDAHQLHESLHIGGKVLAKKCGIPVTDAKHSIATCPHCQK
;
A
#
# COMPACT_ATOMS: atom_id res chain seq x y z
N ILE A 1 18.26 -28.69 3.06
CA ILE A 1 16.91 -28.10 2.92
C ILE A 1 16.99 -27.17 1.72
N ASN A 2 16.29 -27.49 0.63
CA ASN A 2 16.28 -26.63 -0.55
C ASN A 2 15.27 -25.51 -0.26
N LEU A 3 15.74 -24.34 0.18
CA LEU A 3 14.87 -23.20 0.45
C LEU A 3 14.22 -22.81 -0.87
N GLN A 4 12.90 -22.99 -0.99
CA GLN A 4 12.17 -22.49 -2.14
C GLN A 4 12.39 -20.99 -2.26
N GLN A 5 12.84 -20.55 -3.43
CA GLN A 5 12.99 -19.13 -3.74
C GLN A 5 11.62 -18.44 -3.62
N LYS A 6 11.46 -17.57 -2.62
CA LYS A 6 10.22 -16.84 -2.35
C LYS A 6 10.05 -15.59 -3.21
N VAL A 7 11.15 -14.98 -3.62
CA VAL A 7 11.18 -13.78 -4.45
C VAL A 7 11.58 -14.15 -5.87
N MET A 8 10.66 -13.97 -6.81
CA MET A 8 10.88 -14.17 -8.24
C MET A 8 11.52 -12.91 -8.83
N ASP A 9 12.43 -13.09 -9.79
CA ASP A 9 13.20 -12.02 -10.44
C ASP A 9 12.43 -11.26 -11.54
N ARG A 10 11.23 -11.74 -11.88
CA ARG A 10 10.33 -11.16 -12.89
C ARG A 10 8.88 -11.19 -12.42
N PRO A 11 8.02 -10.29 -12.92
CA PRO A 11 6.57 -10.37 -12.68
C PRO A 11 6.00 -11.72 -13.12
N MET A 12 5.06 -12.28 -12.35
CA MET A 12 4.36 -13.52 -12.70
C MET A 12 2.86 -13.28 -12.80
N LEU A 13 2.11 -14.27 -13.30
CA LEU A 13 0.65 -14.20 -13.27
C LEU A 13 0.17 -14.21 -11.79
N GLY A 14 -0.60 -13.20 -11.42
CA GLY A 14 -1.15 -13.06 -10.07
C GLY A 14 -1.63 -11.64 -9.79
N PRO A 15 -2.30 -11.43 -8.64
CA PRO A 15 -2.72 -10.10 -8.19
C PRO A 15 -1.55 -9.12 -8.12
N ALA A 16 -1.83 -7.87 -8.46
CA ALA A 16 -0.92 -6.75 -8.28
C ALA A 16 -1.38 -5.88 -7.11
N VAL A 17 -0.45 -5.60 -6.21
CA VAL A 17 -0.65 -4.71 -5.07
C VAL A 17 0.38 -3.59 -5.13
N PHE A 18 0.00 -2.42 -4.66
CA PHE A 18 0.77 -1.19 -4.73
C PHE A 18 1.10 -0.75 -3.32
N THR A 19 2.37 -0.46 -3.06
CA THR A 19 2.85 -0.09 -1.74
C THR A 19 3.51 1.27 -1.79
N ASP A 20 3.22 2.09 -0.79
CA ASP A 20 3.91 3.37 -0.57
C ASP A 20 3.91 3.71 0.92
N ALA A 21 4.82 4.60 1.33
CA ALA A 21 4.83 5.16 2.65
C ALA A 21 5.09 6.68 2.68
N SER A 22 4.55 7.31 3.72
CA SER A 22 4.70 8.74 3.96
C SER A 22 5.23 9.00 5.35
N SER A 23 6.38 9.66 5.44
CA SER A 23 6.94 10.15 6.70
C SER A 23 6.07 11.24 7.34
N ALA A 24 5.40 12.06 6.54
CA ALA A 24 4.57 13.17 7.01
C ALA A 24 3.37 12.70 7.85
N THR A 25 2.86 11.51 7.54
CA THR A 25 1.72 10.86 8.20
C THR A 25 2.14 9.62 8.98
N SER A 26 3.45 9.31 9.00
CA SER A 26 4.03 8.08 9.56
C SER A 26 3.30 6.81 9.14
N THR A 27 2.82 6.76 7.89
CA THR A 27 1.87 5.75 7.41
C THR A 27 2.48 4.93 6.28
N ALA A 28 2.29 3.61 6.36
CA ALA A 28 2.56 2.64 5.30
C ALA A 28 1.22 2.16 4.72
N ALA A 29 1.09 2.14 3.40
CA ALA A 29 -0.15 1.80 2.71
C ALA A 29 0.05 0.69 1.69
N VAL A 30 -0.98 -0.16 1.57
CA VAL A 30 -1.10 -1.18 0.52
C VAL A 30 -2.43 -0.99 -0.17
N VAL A 31 -2.39 -0.87 -1.49
CA VAL A 31 -3.55 -0.66 -2.35
C VAL A 31 -3.64 -1.76 -3.40
N TRP A 32 -4.84 -2.20 -3.73
CA TRP A 32 -5.05 -3.18 -4.80
C TRP A 32 -6.38 -2.98 -5.50
N GLN A 33 -6.52 -3.56 -6.69
CA GLN A 33 -7.77 -3.54 -7.44
C GLN A 33 -8.40 -4.94 -7.48
N SER A 34 -9.70 -5.03 -7.20
CA SER A 34 -10.51 -6.24 -7.39
C SER A 34 -11.87 -5.84 -7.96
N GLU A 35 -12.38 -6.58 -8.95
CA GLU A 35 -13.69 -6.30 -9.60
C GLU A 35 -13.86 -4.82 -10.03
N ASN A 36 -12.81 -4.23 -10.61
CA ASN A 36 -12.71 -2.81 -10.97
C ASN A 36 -12.78 -1.81 -9.81
N GLN A 37 -12.89 -2.25 -8.56
CA GLN A 37 -12.85 -1.41 -7.37
C GLN A 37 -11.46 -1.41 -6.73
N TRP A 38 -11.09 -0.28 -6.12
CA TRP A 38 -9.81 -0.12 -5.43
C TRP A 38 -10.00 -0.24 -3.92
N TYR A 39 -9.08 -0.95 -3.28
CA TYR A 39 -9.09 -1.20 -1.84
C TYR A 39 -7.76 -0.76 -1.24
N CYS A 40 -7.76 -0.46 0.06
CA CYS A 40 -6.59 0.00 0.78
C CYS A 40 -6.56 -0.59 2.19
N ILE A 41 -5.37 -1.01 2.64
CA ILE A 41 -5.05 -1.19 4.06
C ILE A 41 -3.85 -0.32 4.40
N LYS A 42 -3.79 0.13 5.66
CA LYS A 42 -2.74 1.02 6.14
C LYS A 42 -2.36 0.69 7.57
N THR A 43 -1.12 1.00 7.92
CA THR A 43 -0.64 1.02 9.30
C THR A 43 0.10 2.32 9.56
N THR A 44 0.07 2.79 10.80
CA THR A 44 0.72 4.03 11.22
C THR A 44 1.66 3.73 12.37
N ASP A 45 2.92 4.14 12.24
CA ASP A 45 3.93 3.99 13.28
C ASP A 45 4.90 5.18 13.27
N HIS A 46 4.78 6.02 14.30
CA HIS A 46 5.57 7.25 14.44
C HIS A 46 7.03 7.00 14.85
N THR A 47 7.40 5.76 15.17
CA THR A 47 8.77 5.40 15.57
C THR A 47 9.63 5.00 14.36
N LEU A 48 9.01 4.75 13.21
CA LEU A 48 9.68 4.25 12.02
C LEU A 48 10.12 5.39 11.08
N SER A 49 11.32 5.22 10.52
CA SER A 49 11.77 6.03 9.37
C SER A 49 10.95 5.70 8.11
N VAL A 50 11.00 6.56 7.09
CA VAL A 50 10.30 6.30 5.82
C VAL A 50 10.74 4.98 5.19
N GLN A 51 12.03 4.63 5.22
CA GLN A 51 12.51 3.36 4.68
C GLN A 51 11.95 2.15 5.44
N GLN A 52 11.77 2.27 6.76
CA GLN A 52 11.12 1.24 7.56
C GLN A 52 9.62 1.19 7.31
N LEU A 53 8.95 2.32 7.06
CA LEU A 53 7.54 2.34 6.68
C LEU A 53 7.32 1.71 5.30
N GLU A 54 8.18 2.00 4.32
CA GLU A 54 8.16 1.34 2.99
C GLU A 54 8.29 -0.18 3.14
N ALA A 55 9.19 -0.62 4.02
CA ALA A 55 9.34 -2.03 4.32
C ALA A 55 8.11 -2.63 5.00
N SER A 56 7.52 -1.90 5.94
CA SER A 56 6.26 -2.27 6.60
C SER A 56 5.11 -2.37 5.60
N ALA A 57 5.07 -1.53 4.56
CA ALA A 57 4.08 -1.64 3.50
C ALA A 57 4.22 -2.97 2.73
N LEU A 58 5.45 -3.39 2.42
CA LEU A 58 5.70 -4.70 1.80
C LEU A 58 5.29 -5.86 2.72
N VAL A 59 5.64 -5.79 3.99
CA VAL A 59 5.27 -6.83 4.99
C VAL A 59 3.75 -6.91 5.13
N LEU A 60 3.08 -5.75 5.17
CA LEU A 60 1.62 -5.66 5.17
C LEU A 60 1.01 -6.29 3.91
N ALA A 61 1.64 -6.09 2.75
CA ALA A 61 1.21 -6.69 1.48
C ALA A 61 1.34 -8.22 1.49
N CYS A 62 2.44 -8.78 2.02
CA CYS A 62 2.58 -10.23 2.21
C CYS A 62 1.49 -10.79 3.13
N GLY A 63 1.03 -10.04 4.13
CA GLY A 63 -0.09 -10.45 4.99
C GLY A 63 -1.46 -10.48 4.31
N LEU A 64 -1.65 -9.80 3.17
CA LEU A 64 -2.95 -9.63 2.53
C LEU A 64 -3.41 -10.88 1.76
N LEU A 65 -2.55 -11.42 0.88
CA LEU A 65 -2.87 -12.56 0.03
C LEU A 65 -1.79 -13.62 0.18
N THR A 66 -1.96 -14.49 1.17
CA THR A 66 -0.89 -15.41 1.59
C THR A 66 -0.74 -16.65 0.73
N ALA A 67 -1.79 -17.06 0.01
CA ALA A 67 -1.86 -18.35 -0.69
C ALA A 67 -1.42 -18.30 -2.16
N GLU A 68 -1.41 -17.12 -2.77
CA GLU A 68 -1.19 -16.93 -4.21
C GLU A 68 0.13 -16.20 -4.49
N HIS A 69 0.55 -16.17 -5.75
CA HIS A 69 1.66 -15.30 -6.15
C HIS A 69 1.25 -13.82 -6.07
N LEU A 70 2.12 -12.95 -5.57
CA LEU A 70 1.84 -11.52 -5.42
C LEU A 70 2.86 -10.65 -6.19
N ASN A 71 2.37 -9.83 -7.13
CA ASN A 71 3.19 -8.78 -7.73
C ASN A 71 3.11 -7.52 -6.86
N ILE A 72 4.16 -7.22 -6.10
CA ILE A 72 4.28 -6.04 -5.28
C ILE A 72 4.90 -4.92 -6.11
N VAL A 73 4.16 -3.84 -6.32
CA VAL A 73 4.57 -2.66 -7.07
C VAL A 73 4.93 -1.56 -6.09
N THR A 74 6.15 -1.04 -6.17
CA THR A 74 6.68 -0.01 -5.26
C THR A 74 7.54 0.98 -6.02
N ASP A 75 7.51 2.25 -5.66
CA ASP A 75 8.49 3.24 -6.13
C ASP A 75 9.71 3.38 -5.22
N SER A 76 9.71 2.70 -4.07
CA SER A 76 10.85 2.64 -3.17
C SER A 76 11.97 1.78 -3.73
N VAL A 77 13.01 2.44 -4.26
CA VAL A 77 14.26 1.79 -4.68
C VAL A 77 14.90 1.01 -3.53
N PHE A 78 14.73 1.47 -2.29
CA PHE A 78 15.25 0.79 -1.10
C PHE A 78 14.62 -0.59 -0.94
N VAL A 79 13.29 -0.68 -0.95
CA VAL A 79 12.56 -1.96 -0.84
C VAL A 79 12.88 -2.87 -2.02
N ALA A 80 12.85 -2.33 -3.23
CA ALA A 80 13.15 -3.11 -4.44
C ALA A 80 14.55 -3.75 -4.37
N ARG A 81 15.57 -2.97 -3.97
CA ARG A 81 16.95 -3.49 -3.81
C ARG A 81 17.07 -4.47 -2.66
N LEU A 82 16.39 -4.23 -1.54
CA LEU A 82 16.44 -5.14 -0.40
C LEU A 82 15.83 -6.51 -0.76
N CYS A 83 14.69 -6.54 -1.46
CA CYS A 83 14.09 -7.78 -1.94
C CYS A 83 14.97 -8.53 -2.95
N LEU A 84 15.65 -7.81 -3.85
CA LEU A 84 16.64 -8.41 -4.76
C LEU A 84 17.87 -8.93 -4.03
N ALA A 85 18.32 -8.27 -2.96
CA ALA A 85 19.43 -8.76 -2.15
C ALA A 85 19.05 -10.07 -1.42
N MET A 86 17.81 -10.15 -0.92
CA MET A 86 17.27 -11.34 -0.24
C MET A 86 17.01 -12.52 -1.19
N SER A 87 16.93 -12.31 -2.50
CA SER A 87 16.88 -13.42 -3.46
C SER A 87 18.25 -14.04 -3.76
N GLY A 88 19.34 -13.38 -3.36
CA GLY A 88 20.71 -13.87 -3.44
C GLY A 88 21.22 -14.54 -2.15
N SER A 89 22.43 -15.09 -2.16
CA SER A 89 23.03 -15.80 -1.02
C SER A 89 23.60 -14.88 0.08
N GLY A 90 23.13 -13.63 0.19
CA GLY A 90 23.65 -12.63 1.12
C GLY A 90 22.75 -12.48 2.35
N VAL A 91 23.31 -12.59 3.55
CA VAL A 91 22.58 -12.34 4.80
C VAL A 91 22.61 -10.84 5.11
N SER A 92 21.46 -10.18 5.04
CA SER A 92 21.30 -8.81 5.55
C SER A 92 20.83 -8.85 6.99
N THR A 93 21.55 -8.22 7.92
CA THR A 93 21.31 -8.29 9.37
C THR A 93 20.51 -7.12 9.93
N SER A 94 20.04 -6.20 9.08
CA SER A 94 19.23 -5.07 9.55
C SER A 94 17.87 -5.55 10.05
N THR A 95 17.32 -4.90 11.08
CA THR A 95 15.97 -5.21 11.61
C THR A 95 14.90 -5.22 10.51
N THR A 96 15.01 -4.31 9.54
CA THR A 96 14.11 -4.25 8.38
C THR A 96 14.23 -5.47 7.46
N ALA A 97 15.45 -5.95 7.23
CA ALA A 97 15.67 -7.16 6.44
C ALA A 97 15.09 -8.40 7.12
N VAL A 98 15.29 -8.54 8.44
CA VAL A 98 14.73 -9.65 9.23
C VAL A 98 13.20 -9.65 9.16
N MET A 99 12.57 -8.49 9.37
CA MET A 99 11.12 -8.36 9.31
C MET A 99 10.55 -8.73 7.93
N MET A 100 11.21 -8.30 6.85
CA MET A 100 10.81 -8.72 5.51
C MET A 100 11.03 -10.21 5.28
N GLU A 101 12.18 -10.76 5.70
CA GLU A 101 12.49 -12.18 5.56
C GLU A 101 11.45 -13.05 6.27
N GLU A 102 11.07 -12.71 7.50
CA GLU A 102 10.00 -13.38 8.25
C GLU A 102 8.66 -13.34 7.51
N ALA A 103 8.31 -12.19 6.93
CA ALA A 103 7.09 -12.04 6.13
C ALA A 103 7.14 -12.89 4.85
N LEU A 104 8.28 -12.94 4.17
CA LEU A 104 8.50 -13.76 2.98
C LEU A 104 8.46 -15.25 3.29
N LEU A 105 9.01 -15.67 4.42
CA LEU A 105 8.96 -17.06 4.88
C LEU A 105 7.53 -17.48 5.28
N SER A 106 6.76 -16.54 5.83
CA SER A 106 5.35 -16.76 6.20
C SER A 106 4.41 -16.77 4.99
N GLN A 107 4.80 -16.13 3.88
CA GLN A 107 4.06 -16.16 2.63
C GLN A 107 4.00 -17.59 2.09
N LYS A 108 2.81 -18.16 1.86
CA LYS A 108 2.69 -19.52 1.28
C LYS A 108 2.99 -19.50 -0.22
N GLY A 109 2.53 -18.47 -0.92
CA GLY A 109 2.89 -18.18 -2.31
C GLY A 109 4.34 -17.69 -2.51
N THR A 110 4.60 -17.12 -3.68
CA THR A 110 5.83 -16.37 -4.00
C THR A 110 5.47 -14.91 -4.25
N ILE A 111 6.48 -14.03 -4.28
CA ILE A 111 6.28 -12.63 -4.64
C ILE A 111 7.20 -12.24 -5.80
N SER A 112 6.82 -11.21 -6.53
CA SER A 112 7.69 -10.46 -7.44
C SER A 112 7.65 -9.00 -7.02
N VAL A 113 8.78 -8.30 -7.10
CA VAL A 113 8.83 -6.85 -6.83
C VAL A 113 9.03 -6.10 -8.13
N ILE A 114 8.12 -5.19 -8.42
CA ILE A 114 8.13 -4.32 -9.60
C ILE A 114 8.45 -2.91 -9.12
N HIS A 115 9.66 -2.44 -9.42
CA HIS A 115 10.02 -1.06 -9.15
C HIS A 115 9.44 -0.13 -10.22
N VAL A 116 8.70 0.89 -9.79
CA VAL A 116 8.17 1.94 -10.67
C VAL A 116 8.85 3.27 -10.38
N ASN A 117 9.04 4.09 -11.41
CA ASN A 117 9.57 5.43 -11.24
C ASN A 117 8.39 6.41 -11.04
N SER A 118 8.30 7.05 -9.88
CA SER A 118 7.24 8.01 -9.53
C SER A 118 7.12 9.19 -10.52
N HIS A 119 8.16 9.46 -11.33
CA HIS A 119 8.20 10.54 -12.32
C HIS A 119 7.93 10.07 -13.76
N SER A 120 7.42 8.86 -13.98
CA SER A 120 7.10 8.39 -15.33
C SER A 120 5.96 9.19 -15.97
N ALA A 121 6.18 9.66 -17.20
CA ALA A 121 5.17 10.40 -17.97
C ALA A 121 4.04 9.49 -18.52
N ILE A 122 4.23 8.17 -18.51
CA ILE A 122 3.27 7.20 -19.06
C ILE A 122 2.31 6.76 -17.96
N ARG A 123 1.07 7.26 -18.02
CA ARG A 123 -0.01 6.91 -17.08
C ARG A 123 -0.67 5.57 -17.41
N GLY A 124 0.06 4.47 -17.18
CA GLY A 124 -0.47 3.10 -17.25
C GLY A 124 -1.06 2.61 -15.93
N PHE A 125 -1.54 1.36 -15.91
CA PHE A 125 -2.10 0.70 -14.71
C PHE A 125 -1.18 0.82 -13.49
N PHE A 126 0.13 0.61 -13.67
CA PHE A 126 1.07 0.69 -12.56
C PHE A 126 1.21 2.10 -11.97
N GLN A 127 1.22 3.13 -12.82
CA GLN A 127 1.28 4.51 -12.37
C GLN A 127 -0.01 4.92 -11.65
N ILE A 128 -1.17 4.50 -12.16
CA ILE A 128 -2.47 4.74 -11.51
C ILE A 128 -2.48 4.13 -10.11
N GLY A 129 -2.00 2.90 -9.96
CA GLY A 129 -1.89 2.22 -8.66
C GLY A 129 -0.86 2.86 -7.73
N ASN A 130 0.27 3.37 -8.25
CA ASN A 130 1.27 4.09 -7.47
C ASN A 130 0.73 5.42 -6.93
N ASP A 131 0.14 6.27 -7.78
CA ASP A 131 -0.48 7.55 -7.39
C ASP A 131 -1.54 7.33 -6.29
N LYS A 132 -2.19 6.17 -6.37
CA LYS A 132 -3.16 5.66 -5.43
C LYS A 132 -2.49 5.28 -4.10
N ALA A 133 -1.48 4.43 -4.08
CA ALA A 133 -0.74 4.11 -2.85
C ALA A 133 -0.16 5.38 -2.19
N ASP A 134 0.40 6.31 -2.98
CA ASP A 134 0.89 7.62 -2.54
C ASP A 134 -0.19 8.47 -1.87
N SER A 135 -1.36 8.56 -2.51
CA SER A 135 -2.51 9.24 -1.93
C SER A 135 -2.94 8.58 -0.61
N ALA A 136 -2.89 7.25 -0.51
CA ALA A 136 -3.26 6.53 0.71
C ALA A 136 -2.27 6.77 1.84
N ALA A 137 -0.97 6.69 1.56
CA ALA A 137 0.08 6.97 2.53
C ALA A 137 -0.02 8.40 3.04
N LYS A 138 -0.27 9.39 2.16
CA LYS A 138 -0.46 10.81 2.53
C LYS A 138 -1.80 11.11 3.23
N GLY A 139 -2.67 10.13 3.40
CA GLY A 139 -4.01 10.32 3.99
C GLY A 139 -5.01 11.02 3.07
N LEU A 140 -4.68 11.15 1.77
CA LEU A 140 -5.47 11.85 0.75
C LEU A 140 -6.43 10.92 0.00
N TRP A 141 -6.18 9.61 -0.02
CA TRP A 141 -7.07 8.60 -0.62
C TRP A 141 -8.51 8.76 -0.15
N THR A 142 -8.59 9.03 1.14
CA THR A 142 -9.77 9.02 1.96
C THR A 142 -10.68 10.21 1.79
N PHE A 143 -10.26 11.26 1.08
CA PHE A 143 -11.13 12.40 0.77
C PHE A 143 -12.07 12.11 -0.40
N ARG A 144 -11.60 11.46 -1.47
CA ARG A 144 -12.42 11.16 -2.65
C ARG A 144 -13.51 10.13 -2.35
N ASP A 145 -13.16 9.03 -1.69
CA ASP A 145 -14.11 7.97 -1.36
C ASP A 145 -15.13 8.43 -0.31
N ALA A 146 -14.69 9.22 0.68
CA ALA A 146 -15.60 9.82 1.65
C ALA A 146 -16.53 10.84 1.00
N HIS A 147 -16.02 11.64 0.06
CA HIS A 147 -16.86 12.57 -0.69
C HIS A 147 -17.87 11.83 -1.57
N GLN A 148 -17.46 10.82 -2.36
CA GLN A 148 -18.39 10.02 -3.19
C GLN A 148 -19.41 9.23 -2.36
N LEU A 149 -18.99 8.62 -1.25
CA LEU A 149 -19.89 7.90 -0.35
C LEU A 149 -20.88 8.87 0.32
N HIS A 150 -20.44 10.08 0.65
CA HIS A 150 -21.32 11.11 1.17
C HIS A 150 -22.25 11.70 0.10
N GLU A 151 -21.79 11.96 -1.13
CA GLU A 151 -22.63 12.43 -2.23
C GLU A 151 -23.73 11.42 -2.59
N SER A 152 -23.45 10.12 -2.45
CA SER A 152 -24.43 9.07 -2.75
C SER A 152 -25.42 8.81 -1.63
N LEU A 153 -25.00 8.87 -0.35
CA LEU A 153 -25.83 8.43 0.79
C LEU A 153 -26.17 9.55 1.79
N HIS A 154 -25.57 10.73 1.65
CA HIS A 154 -25.69 11.86 2.56
C HIS A 154 -25.53 11.50 4.06
N ILE A 155 -24.63 10.56 4.36
CA ILE A 155 -24.39 10.09 5.72
C ILE A 155 -23.55 11.07 6.55
N GLY A 156 -23.84 11.15 7.86
CA GLY A 156 -23.19 12.10 8.76
C GLY A 156 -21.71 11.80 9.06
N GLY A 157 -20.96 12.84 9.42
CA GLY A 157 -19.49 12.81 9.47
C GLY A 157 -18.87 11.75 10.38
N LYS A 158 -19.50 11.43 11.52
CA LYS A 158 -19.03 10.34 12.40
C LYS A 158 -19.18 8.96 11.74
N VAL A 159 -20.28 8.74 11.02
CA VAL A 159 -20.56 7.47 10.34
C VAL A 159 -19.67 7.35 9.10
N LEU A 160 -19.49 8.44 8.36
CA LEU A 160 -18.59 8.54 7.22
C LEU A 160 -17.14 8.28 7.64
N ALA A 161 -16.69 8.92 8.73
CA ALA A 161 -15.37 8.70 9.33
C ALA A 161 -15.10 7.23 9.63
N LYS A 162 -16.08 6.57 10.27
CA LYS A 162 -15.99 5.14 10.59
C LYS A 162 -15.98 4.26 9.35
N LYS A 163 -16.83 4.55 8.35
CA LYS A 163 -16.94 3.75 7.12
C LYS A 163 -15.71 3.86 6.21
N CYS A 164 -15.11 5.04 6.16
CA CYS A 164 -13.96 5.31 5.29
C CYS A 164 -12.61 5.15 6.03
N GLY A 165 -12.61 4.94 7.35
CA GLY A 165 -11.38 4.87 8.14
C GLY A 165 -10.60 6.19 8.18
N ILE A 166 -11.32 7.31 8.34
CA ILE A 166 -10.81 8.69 8.21
C ILE A 166 -11.01 9.48 9.50
N PRO A 167 -10.16 10.47 9.80
CA PRO A 167 -10.42 11.42 10.86
C PRO A 167 -11.79 12.09 10.71
N VAL A 168 -12.47 12.32 11.83
CA VAL A 168 -13.79 13.01 11.83
C VAL A 168 -13.69 14.41 11.23
N THR A 169 -12.54 15.07 11.34
CA THR A 169 -12.24 16.36 10.70
C THR A 169 -12.34 16.29 9.18
N ASP A 170 -11.80 15.23 8.58
CA ASP A 170 -11.73 15.06 7.13
C ASP A 170 -13.10 14.65 6.58
N ALA A 171 -13.84 13.84 7.36
CA ALA A 171 -15.23 13.53 7.07
C ALA A 171 -16.10 14.80 7.09
N LYS A 172 -15.89 15.68 8.07
CA LYS A 172 -16.57 16.99 8.12
C LYS A 172 -16.20 17.88 6.93
N HIS A 173 -14.95 17.86 6.47
CA HIS A 173 -14.54 18.61 5.29
C HIS A 173 -15.22 18.09 4.01
N SER A 174 -15.37 16.76 3.89
CA SER A 174 -16.09 16.12 2.76
C SER A 174 -17.58 16.51 2.73
N ILE A 175 -18.20 16.70 3.89
CA ILE A 175 -19.60 17.15 4.02
C ILE A 175 -19.71 18.66 3.75
N ALA A 176 -18.74 19.46 4.21
CA ALA A 176 -18.73 20.90 4.01
C ALA A 176 -18.59 21.31 2.53
N THR A 177 -18.06 20.42 1.70
CA THR A 177 -17.93 20.63 0.24
C THR A 177 -19.15 20.12 -0.55
N CYS A 178 -20.12 19.46 0.11
CA CYS A 178 -21.31 18.90 -0.52
C CYS A 178 -22.38 19.98 -0.74
N PRO A 179 -22.78 20.30 -2.00
CA PRO A 179 -23.75 21.36 -2.28
C PRO A 179 -25.17 21.04 -1.78
N HIS A 180 -25.47 19.75 -1.54
CA HIS A 180 -26.78 19.31 -1.07
C HIS A 180 -26.94 19.38 0.46
N CYS A 181 -25.84 19.32 1.21
CA CYS A 181 -25.84 19.32 2.68
C CYS A 181 -25.46 20.68 3.29
N GLN A 182 -25.11 21.68 2.47
CA GLN A 182 -24.79 23.05 2.86
C GLN A 182 -26.03 23.96 3.04
N LYS A 183 -27.24 23.37 3.13
CA LYS A 183 -28.51 24.11 3.33
C LYS A 183 -28.91 24.18 4.79
#